data_AF-A0A0E3ZJQ5-F1
#
_entry.id   AF-A0A0E3ZJQ5-F1
#
_cell.length_a   1.000
_cell.length_b   1.000
_cell.length_c   1.000
_cell.angle_alpha   90.00
_cell.angle_beta   90.00
_cell.angle_gamma   90.00
#
_symmetry.space_group_name_H-M   'P 1'
#
loop_
_entity.id
_entity.type
_entity.pdbx_description
1 polymer ?
#
loop_
_entity_poly.entity_id
_entity_poly.type
_entity_poly.pdbx_seq_one_letter_code
_entity_poly.pdbx_strand_id
1 'polypeptide(L)'
;MFFKKEIETTSNTSSEMIPANDLLQNEEISEIIQSAPTLPEGQNVRQAGNLVVGEGVCLMGSFNVPNKTIITGLIEGSLATKELLVGKEGRVQGEVNCQLADIAGHVENDLQVHITLTIRASAVITGNIFYHEITIEKGAKISGQLARL
;
A
#
# COMPACT_ATOMS: atom_id res chain seq x y z
N MET A 1 10.13 7.21 -61.00
CA MET A 1 11.26 6.83 -61.87
C MET A 1 12.49 7.56 -61.34
N PHE A 2 13.56 6.80 -61.08
CA PHE A 2 14.88 7.17 -60.54
C PHE A 2 15.53 8.39 -61.26
N PHE A 3 16.41 9.21 -60.68
CA PHE A 3 17.77 8.85 -60.25
C PHE A 3 18.54 10.01 -59.55
N LYS A 4 19.34 9.66 -58.50
CA LYS A 4 20.68 10.15 -58.06
C LYS A 4 20.87 11.66 -57.73
N LYS A 5 21.64 12.08 -56.72
CA LYS A 5 23.01 11.67 -56.37
C LYS A 5 23.44 12.23 -54.99
N GLU A 6 24.05 11.37 -54.18
CA GLU A 6 24.90 11.64 -53.00
C GLU A 6 26.33 11.93 -53.55
N ILE A 7 27.22 12.77 -53.00
CA ILE A 7 28.00 12.68 -51.75
C ILE A 7 28.88 13.96 -51.76
N GLU A 8 29.11 14.63 -50.62
CA GLU A 8 30.23 15.58 -50.45
C GLU A 8 31.29 14.99 -49.52
N THR A 9 32.55 15.18 -49.93
CA THR A 9 33.80 14.75 -49.30
C THR A 9 34.50 15.99 -48.72
N THR A 10 35.50 15.76 -47.85
CA THR A 10 36.62 16.63 -47.41
C THR A 10 36.44 17.24 -46.01
N SER A 11 37.44 17.32 -45.12
CA SER A 11 38.85 16.96 -45.15
C SER A 11 39.44 17.09 -43.73
N ASN A 12 40.39 16.23 -43.38
CA ASN A 12 41.30 16.37 -42.23
C ASN A 12 42.21 17.61 -42.35
N THR A 13 42.68 18.14 -41.22
CA THR A 13 44.08 18.60 -40.99
C THR A 13 44.36 18.73 -39.48
N SER A 14 45.62 18.52 -39.10
CA SER A 14 46.12 18.31 -37.73
C SER A 14 47.17 19.36 -37.31
N SER A 15 47.43 19.46 -35.99
CA SER A 15 48.50 20.22 -35.25
C SER A 15 48.27 21.74 -35.11
N GLU A 16 48.52 22.42 -33.99
CA GLU A 16 49.42 22.16 -32.83
C GLU A 16 49.17 23.18 -31.68
N MET A 17 49.73 22.90 -30.49
CA MET A 17 50.20 23.83 -29.43
C MET A 17 49.37 24.02 -28.13
N ILE A 18 49.98 23.64 -26.99
CA ILE A 18 49.56 23.81 -25.58
C ILE A 18 50.53 24.81 -24.92
N PRO A 19 50.07 25.70 -24.01
CA PRO A 19 50.55 25.68 -22.61
C PRO A 19 49.42 26.05 -21.62
N ALA A 20 49.50 26.01 -20.29
CA ALA A 20 50.22 25.30 -19.23
C ALA A 20 49.58 25.84 -17.92
N ASN A 21 49.59 25.06 -16.82
CA ASN A 21 49.18 25.39 -15.43
C ASN A 21 47.67 25.46 -15.11
N ASP A 22 47.13 24.88 -14.03
CA ASP A 22 47.64 24.35 -12.75
C ASP A 22 46.83 23.08 -12.36
N LEU A 23 47.40 21.90 -12.10
CA LEU A 23 48.12 21.41 -10.90
C LEU A 23 47.24 21.05 -9.67
N LEU A 24 47.30 19.75 -9.30
CA LEU A 24 47.08 19.10 -7.99
C LEU A 24 45.59 18.80 -7.62
N GLN A 25 45.20 17.66 -7.04
CA GLN A 25 45.92 16.55 -6.39
C GLN A 25 44.96 15.33 -6.19
N ASN A 26 45.54 14.14 -6.25
CA ASN A 26 45.09 12.81 -5.81
C ASN A 26 44.00 12.73 -4.73
N GLU A 27 43.08 11.76 -4.86
CA GLU A 27 42.56 10.93 -3.74
C GLU A 27 42.15 9.51 -4.25
N GLU A 28 43.11 8.74 -4.75
CA GLU A 28 43.09 7.30 -4.44
C GLU A 28 43.73 7.17 -3.04
N ILE A 29 42.91 7.01 -2.01
CA ILE A 29 43.13 6.24 -0.75
C ILE A 29 41.89 6.45 0.12
N SER A 30 40.89 5.60 -0.09
CA SER A 30 40.00 5.12 0.98
C SER A 30 39.55 3.71 0.60
N GLU A 31 40.55 2.86 0.54
CA GLU A 31 40.46 1.43 0.81
C GLU A 31 39.49 1.13 1.98
N ILE A 32 38.79 -0.02 1.89
CA ILE A 32 38.44 -0.91 3.01
C ILE A 32 37.22 -0.48 3.87
N ILE A 33 36.32 -1.44 4.14
CA ILE A 33 35.00 -1.37 4.81
C ILE A 33 33.89 -1.12 3.76
N GLN A 34 33.09 -2.08 3.29
CA GLN A 34 32.52 -3.23 3.97
C GLN A 34 31.97 -4.19 2.91
N SER A 35 32.29 -5.48 3.06
CA SER A 35 31.50 -6.58 2.51
C SER A 35 30.07 -6.50 3.03
N ALA A 36 29.19 -5.77 2.34
CA ALA A 36 27.76 -5.81 2.58
C ALA A 36 27.15 -6.96 1.74
N PRO A 37 26.28 -7.80 2.31
CA PRO A 37 25.66 -8.88 1.55
C PRO A 37 24.84 -8.26 0.41
N THR A 38 25.12 -8.66 -0.83
CA THR A 38 24.26 -8.31 -1.97
C THR A 38 22.88 -8.89 -1.70
N LEU A 39 21.93 -8.03 -1.35
CA LEU A 39 20.51 -8.36 -1.31
C LEU A 39 20.12 -8.84 -2.72
N PRO A 40 19.36 -9.94 -2.86
CA PRO A 40 18.92 -10.39 -4.17
C PRO A 40 18.00 -9.33 -4.80
N GLU A 41 18.51 -8.63 -5.82
CA GLU A 41 17.70 -7.82 -6.73
C GLU A 41 16.86 -8.75 -7.61
N GLY A 42 15.53 -8.69 -7.49
CA GLY A 42 14.67 -9.42 -8.43
C GLY A 42 13.32 -9.90 -7.94
N GLN A 43 12.56 -9.10 -7.20
CA GLN A 43 11.10 -9.17 -7.29
C GLN A 43 10.54 -7.75 -7.31
N ASN A 44 10.21 -7.26 -8.51
CA ASN A 44 9.29 -6.12 -8.62
C ASN A 44 7.87 -6.64 -8.30
N VAL A 45 7.64 -7.00 -7.04
CA VAL A 45 6.28 -7.11 -6.51
C VAL A 45 5.80 -5.66 -6.50
N ARG A 46 4.94 -5.26 -7.45
CA ARG A 46 4.16 -4.03 -7.28
C ARG A 46 3.31 -4.23 -6.04
N GLN A 47 3.87 -3.81 -4.91
CA GLN A 47 3.42 -4.26 -3.60
C GLN A 47 2.20 -3.44 -3.19
N ALA A 48 1.07 -4.14 -3.20
CA ALA A 48 -0.06 -3.98 -2.30
C ALA A 48 -0.74 -2.61 -2.28
N GLY A 49 -1.87 -2.50 -2.99
CA GLY A 49 -2.84 -1.42 -2.79
C GLY A 49 -3.49 -1.53 -1.41
N ASN A 50 -2.77 -1.04 -0.41
CA ASN A 50 -3.18 -1.02 0.98
C ASN A 50 -3.64 0.39 1.36
N LEU A 51 -4.59 0.46 2.27
CA LEU A 51 -5.04 1.70 2.89
C LEU A 51 -4.76 1.63 4.39
N VAL A 52 -4.12 2.67 4.93
CA VAL A 52 -3.91 2.80 6.36
C VAL A 52 -4.51 4.13 6.80
N VAL A 53 -5.48 4.07 7.71
CA VAL A 53 -6.13 5.23 8.30
C VAL A 53 -5.65 5.36 9.73
N GLY A 54 -4.78 6.35 9.95
CA GLY A 54 -4.23 6.64 11.26
C GLY A 54 -5.24 7.26 12.22
N GLU A 55 -4.88 7.31 13.50
CA GLU A 55 -5.66 8.02 14.52
C GLU A 55 -5.83 9.51 14.16
N GLY A 56 -6.99 10.08 14.44
CA GLY A 56 -7.33 11.47 14.11
C GLY A 56 -7.66 11.74 12.65
N VAL A 57 -7.48 10.75 11.75
CA VAL A 57 -7.90 10.85 10.35
C VAL A 57 -9.38 10.50 10.23
N CYS A 58 -10.14 11.37 9.57
CA CYS A 58 -11.52 11.09 9.16
C CYS A 58 -11.58 11.01 7.63
N LEU A 59 -12.06 9.87 7.12
CA LEU A 59 -12.29 9.65 5.69
C LEU A 59 -13.78 9.56 5.41
N MET A 60 -14.27 10.40 4.50
CA MET A 60 -15.67 10.40 4.09
C MET A 60 -15.78 10.10 2.59
N GLY A 61 -16.58 9.11 2.20
CA GLY A 61 -16.84 8.79 0.79
C GLY A 61 -16.95 7.30 0.48
N SER A 62 -16.57 6.93 -0.75
CA SER A 62 -16.53 5.54 -1.21
C SER A 62 -15.09 5.14 -1.53
N PHE A 63 -14.63 4.05 -0.92
CA PHE A 63 -13.25 3.57 -0.99
C PHE A 63 -13.21 2.15 -1.54
N ASN A 64 -12.38 1.94 -2.56
CA ASN A 64 -12.11 0.61 -3.10
C ASN A 64 -10.62 0.30 -2.93
N VAL A 65 -10.32 -0.64 -2.05
CA VAL A 65 -8.95 -1.00 -1.66
C VAL A 65 -8.69 -2.45 -2.07
N PRO A 66 -7.85 -2.71 -3.08
CA PRO A 66 -7.74 -4.03 -3.70
C PRO A 66 -7.09 -5.09 -2.80
N ASN A 67 -6.48 -4.70 -1.68
CA ASN A 67 -5.76 -5.60 -0.80
C ASN A 67 -6.17 -5.42 0.66
N LYS A 68 -5.41 -4.65 1.45
CA LYS A 68 -5.58 -4.59 2.90
C LYS A 68 -5.90 -3.19 3.38
N THR A 69 -6.89 -3.07 4.27
CA THR A 69 -7.26 -1.82 4.93
C THR A 69 -7.06 -1.94 6.43
N ILE A 70 -6.29 -1.01 7.01
CA ILE A 70 -6.07 -0.92 8.46
C ILE A 70 -6.66 0.40 8.94
N ILE A 71 -7.57 0.33 9.91
CA ILE A 71 -8.32 1.50 10.40
C ILE A 71 -8.06 1.68 11.88
N THR A 72 -7.43 2.79 12.23
CA THR A 72 -7.28 3.29 13.61
C THR A 72 -7.98 4.64 13.81
N GLY A 73 -8.37 5.32 12.72
CA GLY A 73 -9.20 6.53 12.73
C GLY A 73 -10.67 6.28 12.47
N LEU A 74 -11.33 7.22 11.79
CA LEU A 74 -12.75 7.17 11.43
C LEU A 74 -12.93 7.04 9.91
N ILE A 75 -13.80 6.12 9.48
CA ILE A 75 -14.30 6.06 8.10
C ILE A 75 -15.82 6.20 8.12
N GLU A 76 -16.34 7.14 7.36
CA GLU A 76 -17.76 7.33 7.11
C GLU A 76 -18.08 7.10 5.62
N GLY A 77 -18.92 6.13 5.32
CA GLY A 77 -19.36 5.84 3.94
C GLY A 77 -19.19 4.37 3.54
N SER A 78 -18.79 4.12 2.29
CA SER A 78 -18.73 2.75 1.74
C SER A 78 -17.29 2.29 1.55
N LEU A 79 -16.95 1.10 2.05
CA LEU A 79 -15.61 0.52 1.95
C LEU A 79 -15.68 -0.88 1.34
N ALA A 80 -15.01 -1.06 0.21
CA ALA A 80 -14.77 -2.36 -0.40
C ALA A 80 -13.29 -2.74 -0.24
N THR A 81 -12.98 -3.86 0.42
CA THR A 81 -11.59 -4.32 0.57
C THR A 81 -11.46 -5.84 0.68
N LYS A 82 -10.28 -6.43 0.45
CA LYS A 82 -10.13 -7.88 0.68
C LYS A 82 -9.96 -8.20 2.16
N GLU A 83 -9.00 -7.56 2.80
CA GLU A 83 -8.71 -7.70 4.22
C GLU A 83 -9.02 -6.39 4.96
N LEU A 84 -9.89 -6.46 5.95
CA LEU A 84 -10.20 -5.34 6.83
C LEU A 84 -9.68 -5.60 8.24
N LEU A 85 -8.88 -4.69 8.76
CA LEU A 85 -8.48 -4.66 10.17
C LEU A 85 -8.95 -3.36 10.80
N VAL A 86 -9.81 -3.47 11.79
CA VAL A 86 -10.25 -2.33 12.61
C VAL A 86 -9.54 -2.42 13.95
N GLY A 87 -8.60 -1.51 14.20
CA GLY A 87 -7.94 -1.37 15.49
C GLY A 87 -8.91 -0.94 16.60
N LYS A 88 -8.45 -0.95 17.85
CA LYS A 88 -9.29 -0.65 19.03
C LYS A 88 -9.95 0.74 18.96
N GLU A 89 -9.19 1.74 18.52
CA GLU A 89 -9.67 3.11 18.34
C GLU A 89 -10.34 3.34 16.98
N GLY A 90 -10.30 2.34 16.09
CA GLY A 90 -10.90 2.40 14.77
C GLY A 90 -12.42 2.45 14.84
N ARG A 91 -13.02 3.37 14.07
CA ARG A 91 -14.47 3.51 13.91
C ARG A 91 -14.84 3.47 12.44
N VAL A 92 -15.82 2.65 12.10
CA VAL A 92 -16.35 2.55 10.75
C VAL A 92 -17.86 2.75 10.80
N GLN A 93 -18.36 3.74 10.08
CA GLN A 93 -19.78 4.07 10.00
C GLN A 93 -20.22 4.00 8.55
N GLY A 94 -20.95 2.95 8.18
CA GLY A 94 -21.49 2.80 6.83
C GLY A 94 -21.42 1.38 6.31
N GLU A 95 -21.36 1.22 4.99
CA GLU A 95 -21.44 -0.08 4.33
C GLU A 95 -20.05 -0.64 4.06
N VAL A 96 -19.77 -1.82 4.61
CA VAL A 96 -18.46 -2.46 4.50
C VAL A 96 -18.61 -3.80 3.80
N ASN A 97 -17.91 -3.97 2.68
CA ASN A 97 -17.82 -5.24 1.97
C ASN A 97 -16.37 -5.74 1.99
N CYS A 98 -16.15 -6.92 2.57
CA CYS A 98 -14.83 -7.53 2.56
C CYS A 98 -14.83 -9.06 2.52
N GLN A 99 -13.66 -9.64 2.25
CA GLN A 99 -13.48 -11.10 2.27
C GLN A 99 -13.14 -11.58 3.69
N LEU A 100 -12.17 -10.94 4.32
CA LEU A 100 -11.75 -11.20 5.69
C LEU A 100 -11.87 -9.93 6.52
N ALA A 101 -12.42 -10.06 7.72
CA ALA A 101 -12.53 -8.96 8.68
C ALA A 101 -11.98 -9.38 10.05
N ASP A 102 -11.11 -8.55 10.62
CA ASP A 102 -10.66 -8.62 12.01
C ASP A 102 -10.99 -7.29 12.70
N ILE A 103 -11.97 -7.33 13.60
CA ILE A 103 -12.54 -6.14 14.22
C ILE A 103 -12.20 -6.13 15.69
N ALA A 104 -11.48 -5.10 16.13
CA ALA A 104 -11.22 -4.80 17.55
C ALA A 104 -11.85 -3.49 18.01
N GLY A 105 -12.32 -2.64 17.09
CA GLY A 105 -12.94 -1.35 17.36
C GLY A 105 -14.45 -1.34 17.15
N HIS A 106 -14.97 -0.22 16.63
CA HIS A 106 -16.39 0.02 16.47
C HIS A 106 -16.80 -0.03 15.00
N VAL A 107 -17.87 -0.76 14.70
CA VAL A 107 -18.45 -0.82 13.34
C VAL A 107 -19.95 -0.63 13.42
N GLU A 108 -20.47 0.31 12.63
CA GLU A 108 -21.89 0.68 12.61
C GLU A 108 -22.46 0.54 11.18
N ASN A 109 -23.72 0.11 11.09
CA ASN A 109 -24.49 -0.21 9.87
C ASN A 109 -24.24 -1.61 9.29
N ASP A 110 -24.03 -1.71 7.98
CA ASP A 110 -24.04 -2.98 7.24
C ASP A 110 -22.60 -3.49 7.04
N LEU A 111 -22.35 -4.71 7.52
CA LEU A 111 -21.06 -5.38 7.39
C LEU A 111 -21.25 -6.72 6.67
N GLN A 112 -20.70 -6.82 5.46
CA GLN A 112 -20.72 -8.03 4.65
C GLN A 112 -19.33 -8.65 4.56
N VAL A 113 -19.19 -9.87 5.08
CA VAL A 113 -17.92 -10.62 5.13
C VAL A 113 -18.08 -11.96 4.43
N HIS A 114 -17.39 -12.13 3.31
CA HIS A 114 -17.57 -13.29 2.43
C HIS A 114 -16.89 -14.58 2.91
N ILE A 115 -15.81 -14.51 3.70
CA ILE A 115 -15.03 -15.69 4.12
C ILE A 115 -15.05 -15.83 5.64
N THR A 116 -14.32 -14.98 6.36
CA THR A 116 -14.17 -15.11 7.81
C THR A 116 -14.26 -13.75 8.51
N LEU A 117 -15.15 -13.66 9.49
CA LEU A 117 -15.31 -12.53 10.40
C LEU A 117 -14.77 -12.89 11.79
N THR A 118 -13.73 -12.20 12.23
CA THR A 118 -13.17 -12.30 13.58
C THR A 118 -13.55 -11.05 14.38
N ILE A 119 -14.27 -11.24 15.47
CA ILE A 119 -14.69 -10.18 16.38
C ILE A 119 -13.88 -10.34 17.67
N ARG A 120 -12.97 -9.39 17.92
CA ARG A 120 -12.08 -9.38 19.09
C ARG A 120 -12.81 -8.97 20.36
N ALA A 121 -12.19 -9.25 21.50
CA ALA A 121 -12.77 -8.99 22.83
C ALA A 121 -13.23 -7.53 23.08
N SER A 122 -12.62 -6.53 22.43
CA SER A 122 -12.98 -5.10 22.59
C SER A 122 -13.97 -4.57 21.55
N ALA A 123 -14.38 -5.40 20.59
CA ALA A 123 -15.17 -4.95 19.46
C ALA A 123 -16.62 -4.63 19.86
N VAL A 124 -17.16 -3.58 19.23
CA VAL A 124 -18.55 -3.18 19.35
C VAL A 124 -19.13 -3.05 17.95
N ILE A 125 -20.05 -3.93 17.59
CA ILE A 125 -20.69 -3.89 16.26
C ILE A 125 -22.18 -3.63 16.42
N THR A 126 -22.70 -2.63 15.69
CA THR A 126 -24.12 -2.28 15.71
C THR A 126 -24.70 -2.20 14.31
N GLY A 127 -25.62 -3.10 13.95
CA GLY A 127 -26.29 -3.10 12.63
C GLY A 127 -26.50 -4.49 12.05
N ASN A 128 -26.51 -4.62 10.72
CA ASN A 128 -26.72 -5.91 10.05
C ASN A 128 -25.38 -6.51 9.63
N ILE A 129 -25.11 -7.73 10.10
CA ILE A 129 -23.86 -8.44 9.85
C ILE A 129 -24.18 -9.67 9.02
N PHE A 130 -23.63 -9.71 7.81
CA PHE A 130 -23.69 -10.84 6.90
C PHE A 130 -22.34 -11.53 6.88
N TYR A 131 -22.28 -12.81 7.25
CA TYR A 131 -21.02 -13.55 7.38
C TYR A 131 -21.11 -14.97 6.82
N HIS A 132 -19.98 -15.54 6.43
CA HIS A 132 -19.88 -16.97 6.09
C HIS A 132 -19.40 -17.80 7.29
N GLU A 133 -18.20 -17.49 7.80
CA GLU A 133 -17.67 -17.99 9.07
C GLU A 133 -17.49 -16.85 10.08
N ILE A 134 -17.82 -17.10 11.34
CA ILE A 134 -17.71 -16.10 12.42
C ILE A 134 -16.97 -16.68 13.63
N THR A 135 -16.01 -15.92 14.14
CA THR A 135 -15.31 -16.20 15.40
C THR A 135 -15.49 -15.01 16.33
N ILE A 136 -15.99 -15.25 17.53
CA ILE A 136 -16.26 -14.21 18.52
C ILE A 136 -15.42 -14.49 19.77
N GLU A 137 -14.58 -13.54 20.13
CA GLU A 137 -13.81 -13.59 21.37
C GLU A 137 -14.64 -13.13 22.57
N LYS A 138 -14.29 -13.62 23.77
CA LYS A 138 -14.96 -13.25 25.03
C LYS A 138 -14.79 -11.75 25.30
N GLY A 139 -15.91 -11.04 25.37
CA GLY A 139 -15.95 -9.59 25.64
C GLY A 139 -16.56 -8.76 24.50
N ALA A 140 -16.62 -9.34 23.29
CA ALA A 140 -17.24 -8.69 22.14
C ALA A 140 -18.72 -8.35 22.40
N LYS A 141 -19.14 -7.16 21.93
CA LYS A 141 -20.53 -6.69 22.01
C LYS A 141 -21.09 -6.55 20.61
N ILE A 142 -22.22 -7.20 20.36
CA ILE A 142 -22.88 -7.17 19.05
C ILE A 142 -24.35 -6.83 19.30
N SER A 143 -24.84 -5.78 18.63
CA SER A 143 -26.22 -5.32 18.73
C SER A 143 -26.81 -5.15 17.34
N GLY A 144 -27.68 -6.08 16.93
CA GLY A 144 -28.32 -5.99 15.62
C GLY A 144 -28.68 -7.36 15.06
N GLN A 145 -28.75 -7.45 13.73
CA GLN A 145 -29.10 -8.70 13.06
C GLN A 145 -27.84 -9.39 12.54
N LEU A 146 -27.78 -10.69 12.77
CA LEU A 146 -26.73 -11.58 12.29
C LEU A 146 -27.36 -12.54 11.30
N ALA A 147 -26.90 -12.51 10.05
CA ALA A 147 -27.38 -13.36 8.98
C ALA A 147 -26.19 -14.09 8.32
N ARG A 148 -26.41 -15.34 7.94
CA ARG A 148 -25.41 -16.14 7.23
C ARG A 148 -25.57 -15.96 5.72
N LEU A 149 -24.45 -15.78 5.02
CA LEU A 149 -24.35 -15.78 3.54
C LEU A 149 -24.31 -17.19 2.96
#